data_AF-A0A6L7Z5A6-F1
#
_entry.id   AF-A0A6L7Z5A6-F1
#
_cell.length_a   1.000
_cell.length_b   1.000
_cell.length_c   1.000
_cell.angle_alpha   90.00
_cell.angle_beta   90.00
_cell.angle_gamma   90.00
#
_symmetry.space_group_name_H-M   'P 1'
#
loop_
_entity.id
_entity.type
_entity.pdbx_description
1 polymer ?
#
loop_
_entity_poly.entity_id
_entity_poly.type
_entity_poly.pdbx_seq_one_letter_code
_entity_poly.pdbx_strand_id
1 'polypeptide(L)'
;NRLGRHAHARAVYVHAPPPKRRGRGSRGGQESESWPVYGEEPKRVLARLQEACPDGDGVVDLPPARVAKVLGDPHEDRDRAPEVLLGILWEWTKTTARPYGEAPVEPYFSGIRGADYSVSLIWRVHVPEAGQRLWPRASDREAVDVSIREVREALQDDEDIHRLAPDGVTVESTPVADLQPGDQIVLAADRGRLDRFGWNPDASGLVMDASLPEQGLSLDGTAIRRLCGVEVTPQLEIALGEDEADELDQSDRDKAVAEILDALQAAESPPGWGDGEWDAFTHALRPVVERPRREVARLRVEASEPQRPGSDFGSENDELSLTPEAVELDKHGQAVGAMARIIAERIGLPSTLVEVVERAGALHDIGKADDRFQRWLDPERQRDALMAKSTTAHHRWEATRAASGWPRGGRHEDLSARLVREWLARNPSWSDSEHRDLLVHLVISHHGNGRPLVTPVDDGTAAQVSAVVDGVHVEAPADLALADWDQPRRFRKLNERYGPWGLALLEAIVRLADWRVSAGAGVTRGAAR
;
A
#
# COMPACT_ATOMS: atom_id res chain seq x y z
N ASN A 1 8.89 -22.56 5.38
CA ASN A 1 8.59 -23.46 6.53
C ASN A 1 7.40 -24.44 6.40
N ARG A 2 6.82 -24.66 5.20
CA ARG A 2 5.60 -25.49 4.99
C ARG A 2 5.74 -26.96 5.42
N LEU A 3 6.94 -27.51 5.41
CA LEU A 3 7.20 -28.92 5.73
C LEU A 3 7.41 -29.21 7.21
N GLY A 4 7.38 -28.19 8.09
CA GLY A 4 7.59 -28.36 9.54
C GLY A 4 8.98 -28.87 9.92
N ARG A 5 9.96 -28.83 9.01
CA ARG A 5 11.31 -29.39 9.18
C ARG A 5 12.27 -28.50 9.96
N HIS A 6 11.91 -27.25 10.23
CA HIS A 6 12.77 -26.30 10.93
C HIS A 6 12.18 -25.94 12.29
N ALA A 7 13.06 -25.80 13.29
CA ALA A 7 12.70 -25.59 14.71
C ALA A 7 11.92 -24.29 14.99
N HIS A 8 11.74 -23.42 14.00
CA HIS A 8 11.03 -22.14 14.07
C HIS A 8 9.69 -22.14 13.30
N ALA A 9 9.23 -23.30 12.82
CA ALA A 9 7.93 -23.45 12.18
C ALA A 9 6.78 -23.10 13.15
N ARG A 10 5.80 -22.32 12.69
CA ARG A 10 4.59 -22.00 13.46
C ARG A 10 3.57 -23.13 13.38
N ALA A 11 3.23 -23.71 14.53
CA ALA A 11 2.10 -24.62 14.66
C ALA A 11 0.87 -23.87 15.19
N VAL A 12 -0.29 -24.13 14.59
CA VAL A 12 -1.59 -23.68 15.12
C VAL A 12 -2.14 -24.80 16.00
N TYR A 13 -2.26 -24.54 17.29
CA TYR A 13 -2.84 -25.48 18.24
C TYR A 13 -4.36 -25.30 18.28
N VAL A 14 -5.10 -26.32 17.84
CA VAL A 14 -6.56 -26.38 18.02
C VAL A 14 -6.84 -27.04 19.37
N HIS A 15 -7.48 -26.30 20.28
CA HIS A 15 -7.84 -26.82 21.59
C HIS A 15 -9.01 -27.81 21.48
N ALA A 16 -8.76 -29.07 21.88
CA ALA A 16 -9.79 -30.05 22.15
C ALA A 16 -10.71 -29.57 23.30
N PRO A 17 -11.98 -30.02 23.35
CA PRO A 17 -12.91 -29.57 24.39
C PRO A 17 -12.37 -29.96 25.78
N PRO A 18 -12.59 -29.14 26.82
CA PRO A 18 -12.02 -29.39 28.14
C PRO A 18 -12.54 -30.73 28.71
N PRO A 19 -11.66 -31.57 29.29
CA PRO A 19 -12.10 -32.81 29.93
C PRO A 19 -12.94 -32.54 31.18
N LYS A 20 -13.91 -33.43 31.46
CA LYS A 20 -14.88 -33.35 32.56
C LYS A 20 -14.24 -32.87 33.87
N ARG A 21 -14.65 -31.71 34.39
CA ARG A 21 -14.43 -31.41 35.80
C ARG A 21 -15.35 -32.33 36.61
N ARG A 22 -14.82 -33.41 37.20
CA ARG A 22 -15.58 -34.28 38.13
C ARG A 22 -15.92 -33.46 39.38
N GLY A 23 -17.05 -32.76 39.33
CA GLY A 23 -17.56 -31.89 40.40
C GLY A 23 -19.06 -32.09 40.57
N ARG A 24 -19.40 -32.74 41.69
CA ARG A 24 -20.71 -33.01 42.32
C ARG A 24 -21.92 -32.19 41.81
N GLY A 25 -22.93 -32.92 41.32
CA GLY A 25 -24.33 -32.50 41.45
C GLY A 25 -24.98 -31.92 40.20
N SER A 26 -25.22 -32.73 39.18
CA SER A 26 -26.27 -32.47 38.19
C SER A 26 -26.79 -33.81 37.68
N ARG A 27 -28.03 -34.15 38.07
CA ARG A 27 -28.80 -35.28 37.55
C ARG A 27 -29.54 -34.78 36.31
N GLY A 28 -29.33 -35.44 35.17
CA GLY A 28 -30.32 -35.48 34.07
C GLY A 28 -30.30 -34.34 33.05
N GLY A 29 -29.13 -33.82 32.65
CA GLY A 29 -28.99 -32.94 31.48
C GLY A 29 -28.37 -33.68 30.30
N GLN A 30 -29.00 -33.60 29.14
CA GLN A 30 -28.54 -34.18 27.87
C GLN A 30 -27.13 -33.65 27.53
N GLU A 31 -26.25 -34.56 27.09
CA GLU A 31 -24.86 -34.28 26.73
C GLU A 31 -24.81 -33.22 25.62
N SER A 32 -24.08 -32.12 25.85
CA SER A 32 -23.80 -31.12 24.82
C SER A 32 -22.29 -31.01 24.65
N GLU A 33 -21.76 -31.59 23.57
CA GLU A 33 -20.37 -31.37 23.09
C GLU A 33 -20.25 -29.98 22.44
N SER A 34 -20.66 -28.94 23.16
CA SER A 34 -20.68 -27.57 22.67
C SER A 34 -19.55 -26.77 23.32
N TRP A 35 -18.77 -26.08 22.50
CA TRP A 35 -17.80 -25.10 22.96
C TRP A 35 -18.55 -23.87 23.50
N PRO A 36 -18.11 -23.27 24.63
CA PRO A 36 -18.85 -22.20 25.29
C PRO A 36 -19.15 -20.97 24.42
N VAL A 37 -18.30 -20.70 23.42
CA VAL A 37 -18.41 -19.57 22.49
C VAL A 37 -18.77 -20.04 21.09
N TYR A 38 -18.22 -21.18 20.66
CA TYR A 38 -18.23 -21.62 19.26
C TYR A 38 -19.27 -22.70 18.95
N GLY A 39 -20.15 -23.00 19.91
CA GLY A 39 -21.18 -24.04 19.77
C GLY A 39 -20.58 -25.38 19.30
N GLU A 40 -21.14 -25.96 18.24
CA GLU A 40 -20.65 -27.21 17.65
C GLU A 40 -19.72 -26.99 16.44
N GLU A 41 -19.44 -25.74 16.06
CA GLU A 41 -18.70 -25.41 14.84
C GLU A 41 -17.28 -26.01 14.82
N PRO A 42 -16.49 -25.95 15.92
CA PRO A 42 -15.17 -26.59 15.95
C PRO A 42 -15.22 -28.10 15.69
N LYS A 43 -16.29 -28.78 16.15
CA LYS A 43 -16.49 -30.21 15.89
C LYS A 43 -16.82 -30.47 14.43
N ARG A 44 -17.65 -29.63 13.81
CA ARG A 44 -18.00 -29.73 12.39
C ARG A 44 -16.78 -29.48 11.49
N VAL A 45 -15.98 -28.46 11.82
CA VAL A 45 -14.72 -28.17 11.13
C VAL A 45 -13.73 -29.32 11.29
N LEU A 46 -13.59 -29.88 12.49
CA LEU A 46 -12.74 -31.05 12.72
C LEU A 46 -13.19 -32.26 11.90
N ALA A 47 -14.50 -32.53 11.82
CA ALA A 47 -15.04 -33.61 11.00
C ALA A 47 -14.74 -33.40 9.50
N ARG A 48 -14.94 -32.17 8.99
CA ARG A 48 -14.60 -31.82 7.60
C ARG A 48 -13.11 -32.01 7.29
N LEU A 49 -12.24 -31.65 8.23
CA LEU A 49 -10.80 -31.85 8.11
C LEU A 49 -10.42 -33.34 8.12
N GLN A 50 -11.07 -34.15 8.96
CA GLN A 50 -10.88 -35.60 9.01
C GLN A 50 -11.36 -36.29 7.72
N GLU A 51 -12.51 -35.87 7.18
CA GLU A 51 -13.01 -36.35 5.89
C GLU A 51 -12.10 -35.97 4.72
N ALA A 52 -11.47 -34.79 4.80
CA ALA A 52 -10.49 -34.32 3.82
C ALA A 52 -9.11 -35.03 3.93
N CYS A 53 -8.93 -35.91 4.93
CA CYS A 53 -7.74 -36.72 5.17
C CYS A 53 -8.07 -38.23 5.07
N PRO A 54 -8.45 -38.75 3.89
CA PRO A 54 -8.97 -40.12 3.75
C PRO A 54 -7.93 -41.21 4.08
N ASP A 55 -6.64 -40.91 3.95
CA ASP A 55 -5.54 -41.87 4.16
C ASP A 55 -5.10 -41.97 5.63
N GLY A 56 -5.65 -41.12 6.52
CA GLY A 56 -5.40 -41.17 7.96
C GLY A 56 -3.97 -40.78 8.39
N ASP A 57 -3.17 -40.22 7.49
CA ASP A 57 -1.81 -39.73 7.76
C ASP A 57 -1.79 -38.42 8.57
N GLY A 58 -2.95 -37.79 8.77
CA GLY A 58 -3.11 -36.56 9.53
C GLY A 58 -2.72 -35.29 8.75
N VAL A 59 -2.45 -35.40 7.44
CA VAL A 59 -2.08 -34.27 6.59
C VAL A 59 -3.26 -33.87 5.72
N VAL A 60 -3.66 -32.59 5.81
CA VAL A 60 -4.73 -32.01 4.96
C VAL A 60 -4.12 -30.87 4.14
N ASP A 61 -4.13 -31.00 2.81
CA ASP A 61 -3.66 -29.94 1.91
C ASP A 61 -4.76 -28.88 1.69
N LEU A 62 -4.55 -27.68 2.21
CA LEU A 62 -5.51 -26.56 2.23
C LEU A 62 -4.97 -25.32 1.47
N PRO A 63 -4.76 -25.39 0.14
CA PRO A 63 -4.40 -24.19 -0.61
C PRO A 63 -5.55 -23.16 -0.61
N PRO A 64 -5.28 -21.86 -0.82
CA PRO A 64 -6.30 -20.80 -0.80
C PRO A 64 -7.51 -21.09 -1.70
N ALA A 65 -7.31 -21.74 -2.84
CA ALA A 65 -8.38 -22.13 -3.76
C ALA A 65 -9.28 -23.27 -3.26
N ARG A 66 -8.82 -24.08 -2.29
CA ARG A 66 -9.56 -25.24 -1.76
C ARG A 66 -10.04 -25.06 -0.32
N VAL A 67 -9.47 -24.13 0.44
CA VAL A 67 -9.79 -23.95 1.85
C VAL A 67 -11.29 -23.71 2.08
N ALA A 68 -11.93 -22.87 1.26
CA ALA A 68 -13.36 -22.60 1.35
C ALA A 68 -14.21 -23.86 1.04
N LYS A 69 -13.75 -24.71 0.12
CA LYS A 69 -14.44 -25.96 -0.24
C LYS A 69 -14.28 -27.04 0.84
N VAL A 70 -13.15 -27.08 1.53
CA VAL A 70 -12.85 -28.08 2.58
C VAL A 70 -13.47 -27.65 3.91
N LEU A 71 -13.32 -26.38 4.29
CA LEU A 71 -13.81 -25.88 5.58
C LEU A 71 -15.28 -25.45 5.52
N GLY A 72 -15.83 -25.14 4.34
CA GLY A 72 -17.17 -24.59 4.16
C GLY A 72 -17.30 -23.14 4.63
N ASP A 73 -18.45 -22.52 4.35
CA ASP A 73 -18.80 -21.24 4.96
C ASP A 73 -19.10 -21.44 6.45
N PRO A 74 -18.67 -20.52 7.33
CA PRO A 74 -18.99 -20.59 8.76
C PRO A 74 -20.50 -20.46 8.96
N HIS A 75 -21.08 -21.39 9.72
CA HIS A 75 -22.53 -21.44 9.93
C HIS A 75 -23.01 -20.65 11.17
N GLU A 76 -22.12 -19.91 11.84
CA GLU A 76 -22.51 -19.07 12.97
C GLU A 76 -23.24 -17.81 12.53
N ASP A 77 -24.54 -17.74 12.82
CA ASP A 77 -25.19 -16.45 13.04
C ASP A 77 -24.61 -15.86 14.34
N ARG A 78 -24.05 -14.66 14.24
CA ARG A 78 -23.35 -13.97 15.35
C ARG A 78 -24.35 -13.53 16.42
N ASP A 79 -24.86 -14.45 17.21
CA ASP A 79 -25.88 -14.12 18.22
C ASP A 79 -25.32 -13.49 19.49
N ARG A 80 -23.99 -13.36 19.62
CA ARG A 80 -23.28 -12.40 20.50
C ARG A 80 -21.77 -12.50 20.28
N ALA A 81 -21.23 -11.63 19.43
CA ALA A 81 -19.99 -11.01 19.87
C ALA A 81 -20.36 -10.20 21.13
N PRO A 82 -19.69 -10.34 22.28
CA PRO A 82 -19.98 -9.45 23.40
C PRO A 82 -19.79 -8.02 22.88
N GLU A 83 -20.78 -7.14 23.09
CA GLU A 83 -20.57 -5.72 22.86
C GLU A 83 -19.30 -5.34 23.61
N VAL A 84 -18.27 -4.93 22.86
CA VAL A 84 -17.05 -4.41 23.45
C VAL A 84 -17.39 -3.01 23.93
N LEU A 85 -18.04 -2.96 25.10
CA LEU A 85 -18.39 -1.72 25.76
C LEU A 85 -17.10 -0.97 26.07
N LEU A 86 -17.16 0.36 25.99
CA LEU A 86 -16.00 1.22 26.24
C LEU A 86 -15.33 0.92 27.59
N GLY A 87 -16.11 0.51 28.60
CA GLY A 87 -15.60 0.05 29.89
C GLY A 87 -14.78 -1.24 29.83
N ILE A 88 -15.16 -2.22 29.00
CA ILE A 88 -14.38 -3.45 28.80
C ILE A 88 -13.07 -3.15 28.09
N LEU A 89 -13.12 -2.29 27.06
CA LEU A 89 -11.92 -1.81 26.37
C LEU A 89 -10.99 -1.03 27.32
N TRP A 90 -11.57 -0.22 28.20
CA TRP A 90 -10.85 0.57 29.21
C TRP A 90 -10.23 -0.30 30.32
N GLU A 91 -10.89 -1.39 30.75
CA GLU A 91 -10.28 -2.35 31.67
C GLU A 91 -9.14 -3.13 31.00
N TRP A 92 -9.28 -3.47 29.71
CA TRP A 92 -8.17 -4.06 28.96
C TRP A 92 -6.98 -3.11 28.82
N THR A 93 -7.19 -1.82 28.57
CA THR A 93 -6.10 -0.84 28.57
C THR A 93 -5.54 -0.52 29.96
N LYS A 94 -6.23 -0.83 31.06
CA LYS A 94 -5.63 -0.76 32.40
C LYS A 94 -4.64 -1.88 32.68
N THR A 95 -4.81 -3.04 32.03
CA THR A 95 -3.80 -4.13 32.10
C THR A 95 -2.51 -3.81 31.36
N THR A 96 -2.46 -2.68 30.63
CA THR A 96 -1.25 -2.19 29.96
C THR A 96 -0.50 -1.11 30.77
N ALA A 97 -0.97 -0.72 31.96
CA ALA A 97 -0.25 0.19 32.84
C ALA A 97 0.72 -0.58 33.77
N ARG A 98 1.98 -0.15 33.82
CA ARG A 98 3.06 -0.83 34.55
C ARG A 98 3.04 -0.55 36.06
N PRO A 99 3.55 -1.47 36.88
CA PRO A 99 4.02 -1.15 38.24
C PRO A 99 5.20 -0.17 38.22
N TYR A 100 5.32 0.64 39.27
CA TYR A 100 6.36 1.64 39.42
C TYR A 100 7.75 0.99 39.57
N GLY A 101 8.68 1.31 38.66
CA GLY A 101 10.09 0.88 38.75
C GLY A 101 10.52 -0.23 37.78
N GLU A 102 9.63 -0.77 36.95
CA GLU A 102 10.01 -1.72 35.90
C GLU A 102 10.48 -1.01 34.62
N ALA A 103 11.56 -1.53 34.02
CA ALA A 103 12.16 -1.02 32.79
C ALA A 103 11.13 -0.91 31.65
N PRO A 104 11.25 0.06 30.73
CA PRO A 104 10.46 0.14 29.50
C PRO A 104 10.25 -1.26 28.88
N VAL A 105 9.03 -1.81 28.93
CA VAL A 105 8.50 -2.91 28.12
C VAL A 105 8.01 -2.42 26.76
N GLU A 106 7.85 -1.10 26.49
CA GLU A 106 7.58 -0.58 25.13
C GLU A 106 8.63 -1.03 24.08
N PRO A 107 9.95 -1.10 24.38
CA PRO A 107 10.95 -1.73 23.52
C PRO A 107 10.77 -3.25 23.35
N TYR A 108 9.96 -3.88 24.21
CA TYR A 108 9.64 -5.31 24.22
C TYR A 108 8.18 -5.59 23.78
N PHE A 109 7.42 -4.53 23.44
CA PHE A 109 6.10 -4.54 22.81
C PHE A 109 6.20 -4.07 21.34
N SER A 110 7.20 -4.56 20.61
CA SER A 110 6.87 -5.14 19.30
C SER A 110 5.85 -6.26 19.57
N GLY A 111 4.83 -6.44 18.73
CA GLY A 111 3.69 -7.36 19.00
C GLY A 111 4.07 -8.77 19.46
N ILE A 112 3.10 -9.66 19.64
CA ILE A 112 3.32 -11.08 19.99
C ILE A 112 3.98 -11.86 18.82
N ARG A 113 5.15 -11.40 18.40
CA ARG A 113 6.11 -11.92 17.44
C ARG A 113 7.44 -11.35 17.94
N GLY A 114 8.45 -12.20 18.17
CA GLY A 114 9.82 -11.67 18.21
C GLY A 114 10.01 -10.81 16.97
N ALA A 115 10.74 -9.68 17.08
CA ALA A 115 10.98 -8.77 15.96
C ALA A 115 11.10 -9.61 14.68
N ASP A 116 10.11 -9.50 13.78
CA ASP A 116 10.13 -10.22 12.51
C ASP A 116 11.31 -9.55 11.78
N TYR A 117 12.51 -10.07 12.00
CA TYR A 117 13.71 -9.68 11.31
C TYR A 117 13.52 -10.23 9.90
N SER A 118 12.72 -9.54 9.09
CA SER A 118 12.44 -9.92 7.72
C SER A 118 13.29 -9.09 6.78
N VAL A 119 13.58 -9.70 5.65
CA VAL A 119 14.09 -9.05 4.45
C VAL A 119 13.04 -9.23 3.37
N SER A 120 12.95 -8.28 2.46
CA SER A 120 12.01 -8.36 1.34
C SER A 120 12.77 -8.86 0.11
N LEU A 121 12.28 -9.92 -0.51
CA LEU A 121 12.91 -10.52 -1.68
C LEU A 121 12.15 -10.12 -2.94
N ILE A 122 12.87 -9.69 -3.97
CA ILE A 122 12.33 -9.48 -5.32
C ILE A 122 13.12 -10.29 -6.33
N TRP A 123 12.44 -10.79 -7.37
CA TRP A 123 13.07 -11.59 -8.42
C TRP A 123 13.15 -10.80 -9.71
N ARG A 124 14.31 -10.88 -10.38
CA ARG A 124 14.59 -10.16 -11.61
C ARG A 124 15.24 -11.05 -12.66
N VAL A 125 14.82 -10.86 -13.92
CA VAL A 125 15.56 -11.44 -15.04
C VAL A 125 16.88 -10.71 -15.26
N HIS A 126 16.95 -9.40 -15.00
CA HIS A 126 18.19 -8.63 -15.03
C HIS A 126 18.56 -8.16 -13.62
N VAL A 127 19.71 -8.61 -13.12
CA VAL A 127 20.28 -8.16 -11.85
C VAL A 127 21.46 -7.24 -12.16
N PRO A 128 21.35 -5.93 -11.89
CA PRO A 128 22.42 -4.99 -12.19
C PRO A 128 23.69 -5.24 -11.36
N GLU A 129 24.83 -4.84 -11.89
CA GLU A 129 26.08 -4.81 -11.13
C GLU A 129 26.01 -3.82 -9.97
N ALA A 130 26.85 -4.03 -8.94
CA ALA A 130 26.95 -3.10 -7.82
C ALA A 130 27.29 -1.68 -8.30
N GLY A 131 26.52 -0.69 -7.83
CA GLY A 131 26.62 0.71 -8.22
C GLY A 131 25.72 1.10 -9.41
N GLN A 132 25.12 0.15 -10.12
CA GLN A 132 24.11 0.41 -11.14
C GLN A 132 22.70 0.53 -10.53
N ARG A 133 21.76 1.07 -11.30
CA ARG A 133 20.37 1.25 -10.87
C ARG A 133 19.51 0.08 -11.32
N LEU A 134 18.68 -0.41 -10.40
CA LEU A 134 17.66 -1.40 -10.67
C LEU A 134 16.58 -0.84 -11.59
N TRP A 135 16.32 -1.58 -12.66
CA TRP A 135 15.18 -1.36 -13.52
C TRP A 135 14.48 -2.70 -13.81
N PRO A 136 13.14 -2.76 -13.76
CA PRO A 136 12.24 -1.73 -13.25
C PRO A 136 12.41 -1.51 -11.73
N ARG A 137 12.02 -0.32 -11.26
CA ARG A 137 12.07 0.00 -9.82
C ARG A 137 11.26 -1.01 -9.03
N ALA A 138 11.79 -1.39 -7.87
CA ALA A 138 11.09 -2.29 -6.97
C ALA A 138 9.76 -1.69 -6.52
N SER A 139 8.73 -2.53 -6.48
CA SER A 139 7.40 -2.23 -5.95
C SER A 139 7.06 -3.23 -4.83
N ASP A 140 6.28 -2.80 -3.85
CA ASP A 140 5.85 -3.67 -2.75
C ASP A 140 5.00 -4.86 -3.24
N ARG A 141 4.39 -4.74 -4.44
CA ARG A 141 3.49 -5.76 -5.02
C ARG A 141 4.20 -7.02 -5.52
N GLU A 142 5.51 -6.94 -5.72
CA GLU A 142 6.37 -8.03 -6.21
C GLU A 142 7.35 -8.52 -5.15
N ALA A 143 7.34 -7.88 -3.97
CA ALA A 143 8.20 -8.24 -2.86
C ALA A 143 7.59 -9.36 -2.01
N VAL A 144 8.43 -10.28 -1.54
CA VAL A 144 8.06 -11.34 -0.62
C VAL A 144 8.85 -11.19 0.66
N ASP A 145 8.16 -10.90 1.76
CA ASP A 145 8.79 -10.80 3.08
C ASP A 145 9.11 -12.19 3.65
N VAL A 146 10.38 -12.39 3.94
CA VAL A 146 10.91 -13.65 4.47
C VAL A 146 11.73 -13.38 5.71
N SER A 147 11.68 -14.29 6.69
CA SER A 147 12.58 -14.23 7.84
C SER A 147 14.03 -14.22 7.37
N ILE A 148 14.83 -13.26 7.84
CA ILE A 148 16.26 -13.14 7.57
C ILE A 148 17.00 -14.44 7.88
N ARG A 149 16.52 -15.19 8.88
CA ARG A 149 17.09 -16.48 9.25
C ARG A 149 16.83 -17.54 8.18
N GLU A 150 15.62 -17.59 7.63
CA GLU A 150 15.31 -18.52 6.54
C GLU A 150 16.12 -18.17 5.28
N VAL A 151 16.34 -16.88 5.01
CA VAL A 151 17.20 -16.43 3.89
C VAL A 151 18.66 -16.82 4.12
N ARG A 152 19.19 -16.59 5.33
CA ARG A 152 20.56 -17.01 5.72
C ARG A 152 20.73 -18.53 5.75
N GLU A 153 19.70 -19.30 6.07
CA GLU A 153 19.75 -20.77 5.99
C GLU A 153 19.68 -21.28 4.54
N ALA A 154 19.05 -20.52 3.63
CA ALA A 154 18.83 -20.91 2.23
C ALA A 154 19.93 -20.44 1.26
N LEU A 155 20.64 -19.37 1.62
CA LEU A 155 21.76 -18.79 0.86
C LEU A 155 23.06 -19.05 1.62
N GLN A 156 24.17 -19.30 0.91
CA GLN A 156 25.45 -19.63 1.56
C GLN A 156 26.09 -18.36 2.15
N ASP A 157 26.76 -18.48 3.29
CA ASP A 157 27.31 -17.33 4.04
C ASP A 157 28.39 -16.53 3.25
N ASP A 158 29.05 -17.17 2.29
CA ASP A 158 30.10 -16.60 1.44
C ASP A 158 29.58 -16.06 0.10
N GLU A 159 28.27 -16.09 -0.12
CA GLU A 159 27.66 -15.63 -1.34
C GLU A 159 27.38 -14.11 -1.29
N ASP A 160 27.92 -13.39 -2.26
CA ASP A 160 27.56 -11.99 -2.48
C ASP A 160 26.12 -11.92 -3.03
N ILE A 161 25.28 -11.16 -2.34
CA ILE A 161 23.91 -10.90 -2.75
C ILE A 161 23.71 -9.42 -3.07
N HIS A 162 22.79 -9.15 -3.97
CA HIS A 162 22.45 -7.80 -4.39
C HIS A 162 21.34 -7.27 -3.49
N ARG A 163 21.60 -6.20 -2.73
CA ARG A 163 20.58 -5.45 -2.00
C ARG A 163 20.36 -4.08 -2.60
N LEU A 164 19.21 -3.48 -2.34
CA LEU A 164 18.98 -2.08 -2.67
C LEU A 164 19.55 -1.16 -1.58
N ALA A 165 20.25 -0.12 -2.02
CA ALA A 165 20.73 0.97 -1.18
C ALA A 165 19.53 1.74 -0.56
N PRO A 166 19.77 2.60 0.44
CA PRO A 166 18.70 3.42 1.05
C PRO A 166 17.95 4.34 0.08
N ASP A 167 18.46 4.57 -1.13
CA ASP A 167 17.76 5.32 -2.17
C ASP A 167 16.68 4.50 -2.90
N GLY A 168 16.58 3.20 -2.59
CA GLY A 168 15.59 2.27 -3.13
C GLY A 168 15.79 1.89 -4.60
N VAL A 169 16.92 2.26 -5.21
CA VAL A 169 17.15 2.06 -6.65
C VAL A 169 18.56 1.59 -6.97
N THR A 170 19.58 2.03 -6.25
CA THR A 170 20.96 1.61 -6.49
C THR A 170 21.20 0.22 -5.90
N VAL A 171 21.84 -0.67 -6.66
CA VAL A 171 22.20 -2.01 -6.21
C VAL A 171 23.56 -1.97 -5.50
N GLU A 172 23.64 -2.59 -4.32
CA GLU A 172 24.86 -2.82 -3.57
C GLU A 172 25.10 -4.32 -3.43
N SER A 173 26.36 -4.75 -3.49
CA SER A 173 26.75 -6.11 -3.13
C SER A 173 26.99 -6.18 -1.62
N THR A 174 26.40 -7.17 -0.96
CA THR A 174 26.60 -7.42 0.47
C THR A 174 26.68 -8.93 0.73
N PRO A 175 27.49 -9.41 1.68
CA PRO A 175 27.43 -10.79 2.13
C PRO A 175 26.09 -11.10 2.82
N VAL A 176 25.62 -12.34 2.69
CA VAL A 176 24.40 -12.85 3.38
C VAL A 176 24.47 -12.68 4.90
N ALA A 177 25.67 -12.82 5.48
CA ALA A 177 25.92 -12.61 6.90
C ALA A 177 25.60 -11.17 7.36
N ASP A 178 25.80 -10.18 6.49
CA ASP A 178 25.64 -8.76 6.80
C ASP A 178 24.24 -8.20 6.54
N LEU A 179 23.31 -9.07 6.11
CA LEU A 179 21.91 -8.68 5.94
C LEU A 179 21.33 -8.08 7.21
N GLN A 180 20.56 -7.01 7.04
CA GLN A 180 19.84 -6.33 8.10
C GLN A 180 18.32 -6.45 7.89
N PRO A 181 17.55 -6.43 8.99
CA PRO A 181 16.09 -6.34 8.90
C PRO A 181 15.65 -5.13 8.08
N GLY A 182 14.74 -5.34 7.13
CA GLY A 182 14.26 -4.31 6.21
C GLY A 182 15.07 -4.18 4.92
N ASP A 183 16.18 -4.91 4.75
CA ASP A 183 16.90 -4.94 3.47
C ASP A 183 15.98 -5.49 2.37
N GLN A 184 15.98 -4.82 1.22
CA GLN A 184 15.37 -5.33 -0.01
C GLN A 184 16.44 -6.02 -0.86
N ILE A 185 16.25 -7.31 -1.12
CA ILE A 185 17.22 -8.17 -1.80
C ILE A 185 16.72 -8.48 -3.21
N VAL A 186 17.59 -8.26 -4.20
CA VAL A 186 17.36 -8.56 -5.61
C VAL A 186 17.96 -9.93 -5.92
N LEU A 187 17.10 -10.91 -6.17
CA LEU A 187 17.49 -12.25 -6.59
C LEU A 187 17.30 -12.41 -8.10
N ALA A 188 18.20 -13.17 -8.73
CA ALA A 188 18.01 -13.58 -10.10
C ALA A 188 16.84 -14.56 -10.21
N ALA A 189 16.00 -14.43 -11.25
CA ALA A 189 14.80 -15.25 -11.45
C ALA A 189 15.09 -16.77 -11.48
N ASP A 190 16.25 -17.18 -11.96
CA ASP A 190 16.71 -18.58 -12.04
C ASP A 190 17.23 -19.14 -10.70
N ARG A 191 17.39 -18.32 -9.67
CA ARG A 191 17.72 -18.79 -8.30
C ARG A 191 16.60 -19.61 -7.68
N GLY A 192 15.36 -19.49 -8.19
CA GLY A 192 14.20 -20.16 -7.62
C GLY A 192 13.86 -19.61 -6.25
N ARG A 193 13.70 -20.51 -5.28
CA ARG A 193 13.30 -20.23 -3.90
C ARG A 193 11.87 -19.71 -3.71
N LEU A 194 11.08 -19.67 -4.78
CA LEU A 194 9.67 -19.31 -4.79
C LEU A 194 8.88 -20.37 -5.56
N ASP A 195 7.74 -20.79 -5.02
CA ASP A 195 6.76 -21.61 -5.75
C ASP A 195 5.37 -20.96 -5.70
N ARG A 196 4.35 -21.64 -6.25
CA ARG A 196 2.95 -21.13 -6.29
C ARG A 196 2.32 -20.85 -4.92
N PHE A 197 2.99 -21.20 -3.82
CA PHE A 197 2.55 -20.98 -2.44
C PHE A 197 3.42 -19.96 -1.69
N GLY A 198 4.43 -19.38 -2.33
CA GLY A 198 5.33 -18.39 -1.75
C GLY A 198 6.74 -18.92 -1.52
N TRP A 199 7.42 -18.37 -0.51
CA TRP A 199 8.81 -18.72 -0.19
C TRP A 199 8.98 -20.22 0.10
N ASN A 200 9.84 -20.86 -0.70
CA ASN A 200 10.20 -22.25 -0.56
C ASN A 200 11.71 -22.41 -0.83
N PRO A 201 12.55 -22.56 0.21
CA PRO A 201 13.99 -22.59 0.04
C PRO A 201 14.48 -23.78 -0.80
N ASP A 202 13.69 -24.83 -0.97
CA ASP A 202 14.07 -25.99 -1.78
C ASP A 202 13.63 -25.87 -3.25
N ALA A 203 12.81 -24.87 -3.59
CA ALA A 203 12.36 -24.67 -4.97
C ALA A 203 13.51 -24.18 -5.85
N SER A 204 13.66 -24.77 -7.03
CA SER A 204 14.69 -24.42 -8.02
C SER A 204 14.10 -24.02 -9.39
N GLY A 205 12.77 -23.89 -9.48
CA GLY A 205 12.10 -23.49 -10.71
C GLY A 205 12.33 -22.01 -11.00
N LEU A 206 12.23 -21.62 -12.27
CA LEU A 206 12.28 -20.21 -12.68
C LEU A 206 11.14 -19.43 -12.00
N VAL A 207 11.48 -18.28 -11.42
CA VAL A 207 10.51 -17.35 -10.83
C VAL A 207 10.15 -16.28 -11.85
N MET A 208 8.86 -16.03 -12.03
CA MET A 208 8.40 -14.96 -12.92
C MET A 208 8.86 -13.60 -12.39
N ASP A 209 9.48 -12.80 -13.26
CA ASP A 209 9.73 -11.39 -12.99
C ASP A 209 8.43 -10.60 -13.22
N ALA A 210 7.72 -10.34 -12.12
CA ALA A 210 6.42 -9.70 -12.13
C ALA A 210 6.45 -8.25 -12.65
N SER A 211 7.63 -7.65 -12.79
CA SER A 211 7.76 -6.28 -13.28
C SER A 211 7.65 -6.17 -14.81
N LEU A 212 7.95 -7.23 -15.56
CA LEU A 212 8.04 -7.19 -17.02
C LEU A 212 6.73 -6.84 -17.73
N PRO A 213 5.57 -7.46 -17.40
CA PRO A 213 4.32 -7.23 -18.14
C PRO A 213 3.90 -5.76 -18.21
N GLU A 214 4.21 -4.99 -17.17
CA GLU A 214 3.84 -3.56 -17.10
C GLU A 214 4.96 -2.63 -17.59
N GLN A 215 6.22 -3.04 -17.50
CA GLN A 215 7.35 -2.12 -17.64
C GLN A 215 8.14 -2.30 -18.93
N GLY A 216 8.24 -3.54 -19.44
CA GLY A 216 9.02 -3.88 -20.63
C GLY A 216 10.13 -4.88 -20.37
N LEU A 217 11.05 -4.98 -21.32
CA LEU A 217 12.12 -5.98 -21.35
C LEU A 217 13.49 -5.30 -21.31
N SER A 218 14.37 -5.77 -20.42
CA SER A 218 15.78 -5.38 -20.41
C SER A 218 16.54 -6.06 -21.56
N LEU A 219 17.34 -5.28 -22.27
CA LEU A 219 18.20 -5.73 -23.36
C LEU A 219 19.56 -6.12 -22.79
N ASP A 220 19.58 -7.29 -22.15
CA ASP A 220 20.77 -7.95 -21.63
C ASP A 220 20.72 -9.43 -22.01
N GLY A 221 21.83 -9.94 -22.56
CA GLY A 221 21.86 -11.31 -23.09
C GLY A 221 21.65 -12.36 -21.99
N THR A 222 22.20 -12.10 -20.81
CA THR A 222 22.02 -12.98 -19.65
C THR A 222 20.56 -12.98 -19.18
N ALA A 223 19.93 -11.81 -19.12
CA ALA A 223 18.53 -11.67 -18.74
C ALA A 223 17.57 -12.35 -19.72
N ILE A 224 17.77 -12.19 -21.04
CA ILE A 224 16.90 -12.82 -22.05
C ILE A 224 17.07 -14.34 -22.03
N ARG A 225 18.31 -14.84 -21.94
CA ARG A 225 18.57 -16.28 -21.77
C ARG A 225 17.92 -16.83 -20.50
N ARG A 226 17.98 -16.10 -19.39
CA ARG A 226 17.34 -16.47 -18.13
C ARG A 226 15.82 -16.51 -18.23
N LEU A 227 15.23 -15.57 -18.96
CA LEU A 227 13.78 -15.44 -19.12
C LEU A 227 13.19 -16.60 -19.95
N CYS A 228 13.76 -16.88 -21.12
CA CYS A 228 13.13 -17.80 -22.09
C CYS A 228 14.12 -18.74 -22.80
N GLY A 229 15.38 -18.79 -22.39
CA GLY A 229 16.40 -19.69 -22.96
C GLY A 229 16.91 -19.28 -24.35
N VAL A 230 16.51 -18.12 -24.86
CA VAL A 230 16.88 -17.61 -26.18
C VAL A 230 18.25 -16.91 -26.15
N GLU A 231 19.11 -17.23 -27.12
CA GLU A 231 20.41 -16.58 -27.32
C GLU A 231 20.31 -15.47 -28.37
N VAL A 232 20.58 -14.23 -27.98
CA VAL A 232 20.49 -13.03 -28.85
C VAL A 232 21.73 -12.14 -28.77
N THR A 233 22.86 -12.62 -28.25
CA THR A 233 24.06 -11.81 -28.04
C THR A 233 24.52 -11.03 -29.28
N PRO A 234 24.62 -11.65 -30.49
CA PRO A 234 25.02 -10.90 -31.69
C PRO A 234 24.02 -9.80 -32.07
N GLN A 235 22.72 -10.07 -31.95
CA GLN A 235 21.68 -9.09 -32.24
C GLN A 235 21.67 -7.95 -31.22
N LEU A 236 21.98 -8.25 -29.94
CA LEU A 236 22.12 -7.25 -28.90
C LEU A 236 23.31 -6.31 -29.15
N GLU A 237 24.47 -6.83 -29.53
CA GLU A 237 25.65 -6.02 -29.87
C GLU A 237 25.35 -5.02 -30.99
N ILE A 238 24.62 -5.47 -32.03
CA ILE A 238 24.16 -4.61 -33.14
C ILE A 238 23.11 -3.61 -32.64
N ALA A 239 22.07 -4.06 -31.94
CA ALA A 239 20.98 -3.22 -31.44
C ALA A 239 21.46 -2.15 -30.44
N LEU A 240 22.50 -2.47 -29.65
CA LEU A 240 23.16 -1.59 -28.70
C LEU A 240 24.30 -0.78 -29.34
N GLY A 241 24.70 -1.08 -30.58
CA GLY A 241 25.76 -0.36 -31.28
C GLY A 241 27.10 -0.45 -30.54
N GLU A 242 27.36 -1.61 -29.93
CA GLU A 242 28.59 -1.94 -29.22
C GLU A 242 29.63 -2.61 -30.14
N ASP A 243 29.22 -2.95 -31.36
CA ASP A 243 30.13 -3.44 -32.40
C ASP A 243 30.97 -2.28 -32.96
N GLU A 244 32.27 -2.25 -32.63
CA GLU A 244 33.24 -1.26 -33.12
C GLU A 244 33.68 -1.54 -34.58
N ALA A 245 33.28 -2.69 -35.17
CA ALA A 245 33.85 -3.16 -36.42
C ALA A 245 33.23 -2.55 -37.69
N ASP A 246 31.99 -2.03 -37.65
CA ASP A 246 31.28 -1.51 -38.82
C ASP A 246 30.55 -0.18 -38.55
N GLU A 247 30.46 0.69 -39.57
CA GLU A 247 29.61 1.88 -39.59
C GLU A 247 28.11 1.48 -39.65
N LEU A 248 27.60 0.84 -38.59
CA LEU A 248 26.21 0.40 -38.50
C LEU A 248 25.25 1.60 -38.53
N ASP A 249 24.33 1.61 -39.49
CA ASP A 249 23.30 2.64 -39.59
C ASP A 249 22.09 2.32 -38.70
N GLN A 250 21.12 3.24 -38.63
CA GLN A 250 19.92 3.03 -37.79
C GLN A 250 19.05 1.87 -38.31
N SER A 251 19.07 1.58 -39.61
CA SER A 251 18.30 0.49 -40.20
C SER A 251 18.81 -0.88 -39.75
N ASP A 252 20.13 -1.05 -39.60
CA ASP A 252 20.72 -2.30 -39.11
C ASP A 252 20.33 -2.57 -37.64
N ARG A 253 20.28 -1.51 -36.83
CA ARG A 253 19.86 -1.60 -35.41
C ARG A 253 18.39 -1.94 -35.29
N ASP A 254 17.53 -1.30 -36.07
CA ASP A 254 16.09 -1.58 -36.07
C ASP A 254 15.80 -3.01 -36.51
N LYS A 255 16.57 -3.53 -37.48
CA LYS A 255 16.50 -4.92 -37.91
C LYS A 255 16.92 -5.88 -36.80
N ALA A 256 18.02 -5.59 -36.09
CA ALA A 256 18.46 -6.42 -34.98
C ALA A 256 17.43 -6.47 -33.83
N VAL A 257 16.77 -5.34 -33.52
CA VAL A 257 15.66 -5.29 -32.55
C VAL A 257 14.48 -6.15 -33.01
N ALA A 258 14.13 -6.09 -34.30
CA ALA A 258 13.07 -6.93 -34.85
C ALA A 258 13.42 -8.43 -34.74
N GLU A 259 14.66 -8.82 -35.05
CA GLU A 259 15.12 -10.21 -34.90
C GLU A 259 15.06 -10.70 -33.44
N ILE A 260 15.36 -9.83 -32.46
CA ILE A 260 15.20 -10.15 -31.03
C ILE A 260 13.72 -10.40 -30.71
N LEU A 261 12.81 -9.53 -31.16
CA LEU A 261 11.37 -9.67 -30.91
C LEU A 261 10.80 -10.93 -31.56
N ASP A 262 11.20 -11.24 -32.79
CA ASP A 262 10.80 -12.46 -33.49
C ASP A 262 11.26 -13.71 -32.74
N ALA A 263 12.49 -13.70 -32.20
CA ALA A 263 13.02 -14.80 -31.41
C ALA A 263 12.25 -14.99 -30.08
N LEU A 264 11.84 -13.90 -29.43
CA LEU A 264 11.02 -13.94 -28.20
C LEU A 264 9.61 -14.47 -28.48
N GLN A 265 8.98 -14.03 -29.57
CA GLN A 265 7.65 -14.48 -29.98
C GLN A 265 7.62 -15.96 -30.39
N ALA A 266 8.75 -16.48 -30.90
CA ALA A 266 8.90 -17.90 -31.23
C ALA A 266 9.27 -18.79 -30.04
N ALA A 267 9.61 -18.21 -28.88
CA ALA A 267 10.01 -18.93 -27.69
C ALA A 267 8.81 -19.60 -26.99
N GLU A 268 9.07 -20.71 -26.29
CA GLU A 268 8.07 -21.32 -25.43
C GLU A 268 7.76 -20.39 -24.24
N SER A 269 6.48 -20.31 -23.85
CA SER A 269 6.03 -19.45 -22.75
C SER A 269 6.78 -19.79 -21.45
N PRO A 270 7.47 -18.83 -20.83
CA PRO A 270 8.20 -19.09 -19.59
C PRO A 270 7.27 -19.48 -18.43
N PRO A 271 7.75 -20.26 -17.45
CA PRO A 271 6.99 -20.56 -16.24
C PRO A 271 6.48 -19.31 -15.51
N GLY A 272 5.22 -19.35 -15.08
CA GLY A 272 4.58 -18.27 -14.32
C GLY A 272 3.71 -17.32 -15.16
N TRP A 273 3.87 -17.32 -16.48
CA TRP A 273 2.98 -16.60 -17.40
C TRP A 273 1.71 -17.41 -17.64
N GLY A 274 0.55 -16.75 -17.55
CA GLY A 274 -0.75 -17.35 -17.85
C GLY A 274 -0.97 -17.63 -19.34
N ASP A 275 -2.07 -18.33 -19.66
CA ASP A 275 -2.42 -18.68 -21.04
C ASP A 275 -2.54 -17.41 -21.92
N GLY A 276 -1.64 -17.28 -22.90
CA GLY A 276 -1.60 -16.14 -23.82
C GLY A 276 -0.99 -14.85 -23.26
N GLU A 277 -0.58 -14.81 -21.99
CA GLU A 277 0.04 -13.61 -21.39
C GLU A 277 1.42 -13.33 -21.97
N TRP A 278 2.22 -14.38 -22.21
CA TRP A 278 3.54 -14.26 -22.85
C TRP A 278 3.43 -13.68 -24.26
N ASP A 279 2.54 -14.24 -25.09
CA ASP A 279 2.30 -13.75 -26.45
C ASP A 279 1.84 -12.29 -26.42
N ALA A 280 0.90 -11.94 -25.53
CA ALA A 280 0.43 -10.57 -25.39
C ALA A 280 1.56 -9.61 -25.01
N PHE A 281 2.43 -10.01 -24.09
CA PHE A 281 3.59 -9.22 -23.67
C PHE A 281 4.58 -9.00 -24.81
N THR A 282 5.00 -10.06 -25.51
CA THR A 282 5.98 -9.94 -26.61
C THR A 282 5.46 -9.12 -27.78
N HIS A 283 4.15 -9.14 -28.04
CA HIS A 283 3.52 -8.30 -29.07
C HIS A 283 3.35 -6.84 -28.62
N ALA A 284 3.26 -6.59 -27.32
CA ALA A 284 3.12 -5.25 -26.78
C ALA A 284 4.46 -4.51 -26.62
N LEU A 285 5.61 -5.19 -26.78
CA LEU A 285 6.92 -4.55 -26.76
C LEU A 285 7.12 -3.64 -27.98
N ARG A 286 7.45 -2.37 -27.72
CA ARG A 286 7.80 -1.41 -28.76
C ARG A 286 9.23 -1.65 -29.25
N PRO A 287 9.47 -1.67 -30.58
CA PRO A 287 10.79 -1.85 -31.17
C PRO A 287 11.62 -0.56 -31.10
N VAL A 288 11.69 0.08 -29.94
CA VAL A 288 12.45 1.31 -29.69
C VAL A 288 13.32 1.11 -28.47
N VAL A 289 14.64 1.16 -28.67
CA VAL A 289 15.62 0.98 -27.59
C VAL A 289 15.74 2.26 -26.76
N GLU A 290 15.39 2.17 -25.48
CA GLU A 290 15.72 3.21 -24.50
C GLU A 290 17.11 2.94 -23.91
N ARG A 291 17.95 3.98 -23.84
CA ARG A 291 19.32 3.91 -23.26
C ARG A 291 19.51 4.96 -22.16
N PRO A 292 19.03 4.69 -20.95
CA PRO A 292 19.17 5.61 -19.83
C PRO A 292 20.60 5.57 -19.29
N ARG A 293 21.07 6.69 -18.75
CA ARG A 293 22.38 6.73 -18.10
C ARG A 293 22.33 5.96 -16.78
N ARG A 294 23.24 4.98 -16.60
CA ARG A 294 23.41 4.15 -15.38
C ARG A 294 22.29 3.13 -15.12
N GLU A 295 21.50 2.81 -16.13
CA GLU A 295 20.46 1.77 -16.12
C GLU A 295 20.64 0.89 -17.36
N VAL A 296 20.06 -0.31 -17.33
CA VAL A 296 20.06 -1.23 -18.47
C VAL A 296 19.29 -0.66 -19.67
N ALA A 297 19.79 -0.90 -20.87
CA ALA A 297 19.05 -0.63 -22.10
C ALA A 297 17.80 -1.54 -22.17
N ARG A 298 16.73 -1.08 -22.81
CA ARG A 298 15.43 -1.77 -22.71
C ARG A 298 14.46 -1.45 -23.84
N LEU A 299 13.46 -2.30 -23.98
CA LEU A 299 12.23 -2.08 -24.75
C LEU A 299 11.07 -1.84 -23.78
N ARG A 300 10.10 -1.00 -24.15
CA ARG A 300 8.91 -0.68 -23.33
C ARG A 300 7.68 -1.39 -23.85
N VAL A 301 6.75 -1.74 -22.96
CA VAL A 301 5.39 -2.14 -23.36
C VAL A 301 4.60 -0.91 -23.80
N GLU A 302 3.84 -1.03 -24.88
CA GLU A 302 2.83 -0.06 -25.27
C GLU A 302 1.70 -0.07 -24.23
N ALA A 303 1.69 0.95 -23.37
CA ALA A 303 0.69 1.06 -22.32
C ALA A 303 -0.73 1.01 -22.94
N SER A 304 -1.47 -0.06 -22.67
CA SER A 304 -2.93 0.04 -22.63
C SER A 304 -3.23 1.11 -21.58
N GLU A 305 -4.06 2.10 -21.92
CA GLU A 305 -4.48 3.14 -20.96
C GLU A 305 -4.76 2.49 -19.60
N PRO A 306 -4.08 2.90 -18.51
CA PRO A 306 -4.20 2.20 -17.25
C PRO A 306 -5.66 2.24 -16.78
N GLN A 307 -6.32 1.08 -16.79
CA GLN A 307 -7.48 0.84 -15.94
C GLN A 307 -6.96 0.88 -14.51
N ARG A 308 -7.04 2.06 -13.88
CA ARG A 308 -6.62 2.34 -12.51
C ARG A 308 -7.07 1.22 -11.56
N PRO A 309 -6.17 0.36 -11.05
CA PRO A 309 -6.42 -0.36 -9.81
C PRO A 309 -6.40 0.69 -8.68
N GLY A 310 -7.32 0.56 -7.73
CA GLY A 310 -7.47 1.50 -6.61
C GLY A 310 -6.14 1.79 -5.92
N SER A 311 -5.91 3.08 -5.68
CA SER A 311 -4.77 3.68 -4.99
C SER A 311 -4.30 2.85 -3.79
N ASP A 312 -3.03 2.44 -3.87
CA ASP A 312 -2.29 1.77 -2.80
C ASP A 312 -2.27 2.62 -1.53
N PHE A 313 -2.51 1.95 -0.40
CA PHE A 313 -2.44 2.55 0.93
C PHE A 313 -0.97 2.72 1.30
N GLY A 314 -0.43 3.91 1.03
CA GLY A 314 0.90 4.33 1.48
C GLY A 314 1.76 4.78 0.32
N SER A 315 1.74 6.07 0.01
CA SER A 315 2.79 6.68 -0.80
C SER A 315 3.08 8.08 -0.28
N GLU A 316 4.36 8.32 0.01
CA GLU A 316 4.91 9.60 0.46
C GLU A 316 4.75 10.73 -0.57
N ASN A 317 4.13 10.48 -1.73
CA ASN A 317 3.93 11.46 -2.82
C ASN A 317 2.48 11.59 -3.30
N ASP A 318 1.48 11.37 -2.45
CA ASP A 318 0.05 11.62 -2.76
C ASP A 318 -0.34 13.12 -2.62
N GLU A 319 0.62 14.04 -2.74
CA GLU A 319 0.37 15.49 -2.61
C GLU A 319 -0.23 16.08 -3.90
N LEU A 320 -0.07 15.40 -5.04
CA LEU A 320 -0.59 15.81 -6.34
C LEU A 320 -1.52 14.76 -6.94
N SER A 321 -2.83 14.89 -6.69
CA SER A 321 -3.84 14.13 -7.43
C SER A 321 -3.88 14.57 -8.89
N LEU A 322 -3.51 13.69 -9.83
CA LEU A 322 -3.55 13.96 -11.27
C LEU A 322 -4.94 13.67 -11.86
N THR A 323 -5.45 14.64 -12.64
CA THR A 323 -6.57 14.44 -13.56
C THR A 323 -6.26 15.00 -14.94
N PRO A 324 -6.87 14.46 -16.01
CA PRO A 324 -6.70 14.98 -17.38
C PRO A 324 -7.19 16.43 -17.51
N GLU A 325 -8.18 16.79 -16.69
CA GLU A 325 -8.75 18.12 -16.64
C GLU A 325 -8.45 18.78 -15.30
N ALA A 326 -8.19 20.08 -15.33
CA ALA A 326 -7.92 20.86 -14.14
C ALA A 326 -9.26 21.23 -13.47
N VAL A 327 -9.41 20.94 -12.18
CA VAL A 327 -10.66 21.14 -11.42
C VAL A 327 -10.49 22.30 -10.44
N GLU A 328 -11.42 23.25 -10.44
CA GLU A 328 -11.45 24.36 -9.48
C GLU A 328 -11.62 23.86 -8.04
N LEU A 329 -10.91 24.48 -7.10
CA LEU A 329 -10.83 24.08 -5.69
C LEU A 329 -12.20 24.06 -5.01
N ASP A 330 -12.98 25.13 -5.15
CA ASP A 330 -14.30 25.24 -4.54
C ASP A 330 -15.30 24.22 -5.11
N LYS A 331 -15.27 24.02 -6.44
CA LYS A 331 -16.14 23.04 -7.11
C LYS A 331 -15.80 21.61 -6.68
N HIS A 332 -14.51 21.28 -6.58
CA HIS A 332 -14.04 19.98 -6.09
C HIS A 332 -14.49 19.75 -4.65
N GLY A 333 -14.21 20.69 -3.75
CA GLY A 333 -14.62 20.60 -2.34
C GLY A 333 -16.13 20.38 -2.21
N GLN A 334 -16.96 21.19 -2.87
CA GLN A 334 -18.41 21.03 -2.84
C GLN A 334 -18.88 19.65 -3.34
N ALA A 335 -18.27 19.13 -4.42
CA ALA A 335 -18.59 17.81 -4.92
C ALA A 335 -18.19 16.70 -3.93
N VAL A 336 -17.03 16.81 -3.28
CA VAL A 336 -16.58 15.86 -2.25
C VAL A 336 -17.49 15.90 -1.02
N GLY A 337 -17.87 17.10 -0.55
CA GLY A 337 -18.83 17.25 0.54
C GLY A 337 -20.18 16.61 0.22
N ALA A 338 -20.73 16.86 -0.97
CA ALA A 338 -21.98 16.24 -1.42
C ALA A 338 -21.89 14.71 -1.52
N MET A 339 -20.75 14.18 -1.96
CA MET A 339 -20.53 12.73 -2.00
C MET A 339 -20.39 12.13 -0.60
N ALA A 340 -19.66 12.79 0.30
CA ALA A 340 -19.52 12.37 1.71
C ALA A 340 -20.88 12.32 2.40
N ARG A 341 -21.74 13.31 2.15
CA ARG A 341 -23.15 13.33 2.59
C ARG A 341 -23.90 12.09 2.10
N ILE A 342 -23.86 11.79 0.81
CA ILE A 342 -24.56 10.63 0.22
C ILE A 342 -24.09 9.32 0.86
N ILE A 343 -22.77 9.15 1.04
CA ILE A 343 -22.20 7.96 1.67
C ILE A 343 -22.69 7.85 3.12
N ALA A 344 -22.60 8.94 3.89
CA ALA A 344 -22.99 8.98 5.29
C ALA A 344 -24.48 8.69 5.51
N GLU A 345 -25.36 9.27 4.70
CA GLU A 345 -26.81 9.03 4.75
C GLU A 345 -27.12 7.55 4.44
N ARG A 346 -26.43 6.94 3.46
CA ARG A 346 -26.64 5.53 3.10
C ARG A 346 -26.13 4.54 4.14
N ILE A 347 -25.07 4.89 4.86
CA ILE A 347 -24.58 4.11 6.01
C ILE A 347 -25.53 4.24 7.21
N GLY A 348 -26.38 5.27 7.24
CA GLY A 348 -27.34 5.50 8.32
C GLY A 348 -26.77 6.33 9.46
N LEU A 349 -25.81 7.23 9.18
CA LEU A 349 -25.28 8.13 10.21
C LEU A 349 -26.34 9.15 10.67
N PRO A 350 -26.32 9.56 11.96
CA PRO A 350 -27.13 10.67 12.46
C PRO A 350 -26.90 11.97 11.67
N SER A 351 -27.95 12.79 11.53
CA SER A 351 -27.90 14.02 10.73
C SER A 351 -26.77 14.97 11.12
N THR A 352 -26.44 15.05 12.40
CA THR A 352 -25.33 15.89 12.88
C THR A 352 -23.96 15.39 12.38
N LEU A 353 -23.74 14.07 12.32
CA LEU A 353 -22.49 13.52 11.77
C LEU A 353 -22.44 13.63 10.26
N VAL A 354 -23.59 13.51 9.58
CA VAL A 354 -23.72 13.77 8.13
C VAL A 354 -23.26 15.19 7.80
N GLU A 355 -23.70 16.20 8.55
CA GLU A 355 -23.28 17.59 8.36
C GLU A 355 -21.78 17.78 8.60
N VAL A 356 -21.19 17.09 9.59
CA VAL A 356 -19.75 17.19 9.88
C VAL A 356 -18.90 16.57 8.77
N VAL A 357 -19.23 15.37 8.28
CA VAL A 357 -18.46 14.72 7.20
C VAL A 357 -18.66 15.42 5.86
N GLU A 358 -19.85 15.96 5.59
CA GLU A 358 -20.11 16.83 4.43
C GLU A 358 -19.21 18.06 4.47
N ARG A 359 -19.14 18.73 5.63
CA ARG A 359 -18.30 19.91 5.81
C ARG A 359 -16.81 19.58 5.75
N ALA A 360 -16.39 18.45 6.32
CA ALA A 360 -15.02 17.96 6.22
C ALA A 360 -14.63 17.71 4.77
N GLY A 361 -15.49 17.03 4.00
CA GLY A 361 -15.30 16.83 2.56
C GLY A 361 -15.22 18.15 1.78
N ALA A 362 -16.03 19.14 2.13
CA ALA A 362 -15.99 20.46 1.49
C ALA A 362 -14.70 21.25 1.76
N LEU A 363 -14.06 21.03 2.91
CA LEU A 363 -12.92 21.84 3.39
C LEU A 363 -11.59 21.07 3.42
N HIS A 364 -11.56 19.78 3.09
CA HIS A 364 -10.35 18.95 3.22
C HIS A 364 -9.14 19.53 2.48
N ASP A 365 -9.38 20.10 1.30
CA ASP A 365 -8.35 20.62 0.39
C ASP A 365 -8.17 22.14 0.47
N ILE A 366 -8.86 22.87 1.36
CA ILE A 366 -8.83 24.34 1.37
C ILE A 366 -7.43 24.94 1.59
N GLY A 367 -6.53 24.19 2.24
CA GLY A 367 -5.11 24.54 2.40
C GLY A 367 -4.33 24.60 1.09
N LYS A 368 -4.84 23.99 0.01
CA LYS A 368 -4.28 24.15 -1.34
C LYS A 368 -4.35 25.60 -1.83
N ALA A 369 -5.14 26.48 -1.19
CA ALA A 369 -5.20 27.90 -1.49
C ALA A 369 -3.88 28.66 -1.20
N ASP A 370 -2.89 28.03 -0.55
CA ASP A 370 -1.56 28.62 -0.40
C ASP A 370 -0.93 28.93 -1.76
N ASP A 371 -0.42 30.16 -1.92
CA ASP A 371 0.15 30.65 -3.18
C ASP A 371 1.30 29.79 -3.71
N ARG A 372 2.08 29.14 -2.82
CA ARG A 372 3.16 28.22 -3.21
C ARG A 372 2.56 26.91 -3.71
N PHE A 373 1.53 26.39 -3.06
CA PHE A 373 0.84 25.20 -3.51
C PHE A 373 0.16 25.42 -4.87
N GLN A 374 -0.49 26.57 -5.07
CA GLN A 374 -1.07 26.93 -6.36
C GLN A 374 -0.03 27.09 -7.47
N ARG A 375 1.13 27.70 -7.19
CA ARG A 375 2.26 27.71 -8.13
C ARG A 375 2.79 26.32 -8.45
N TRP A 376 2.64 25.37 -7.52
CA TRP A 376 3.02 23.98 -7.78
C TRP A 376 1.99 23.28 -8.68
N LEU A 377 0.70 23.53 -8.46
CA LEU A 377 -0.40 22.96 -9.23
C LEU A 377 -0.47 23.51 -10.67
N ASP A 378 -0.29 24.81 -10.84
CA ASP A 378 -0.27 25.51 -12.13
C ASP A 378 1.00 26.38 -12.27
N PRO A 379 2.16 25.78 -12.58
CA PRO A 379 3.44 26.48 -12.69
C PRO A 379 3.46 27.59 -13.75
N GLU A 380 2.61 27.47 -14.76
CA GLU A 380 2.53 28.41 -15.88
C GLU A 380 1.47 29.52 -15.62
N ARG A 381 0.77 29.46 -14.48
CA ARG A 381 -0.33 30.38 -14.11
C ARG A 381 -1.31 30.62 -15.25
N GLN A 382 -1.70 29.55 -15.93
CA GLN A 382 -2.59 29.66 -17.08
C GLN A 382 -4.05 29.94 -16.66
N ARG A 383 -4.36 29.82 -15.36
CA ARG A 383 -5.71 29.89 -14.82
C ARG A 383 -5.82 30.94 -13.72
N ASP A 384 -6.91 31.69 -13.75
CA ASP A 384 -7.23 32.71 -12.73
C ASP A 384 -7.88 32.12 -11.47
N ALA A 385 -8.43 30.90 -11.55
CA ALA A 385 -9.09 30.23 -10.43
C ALA A 385 -8.14 29.33 -9.64
N LEU A 386 -8.40 29.18 -8.34
CA LEU A 386 -7.68 28.24 -7.48
C LEU A 386 -7.96 26.79 -7.92
N MET A 387 -6.92 26.00 -8.03
CA MET A 387 -6.97 24.64 -8.55
C MET A 387 -6.90 23.60 -7.42
N ALA A 388 -7.60 22.47 -7.59
CA ALA A 388 -7.49 21.32 -6.70
C ALA A 388 -6.43 20.30 -7.16
N LYS A 389 -6.09 20.31 -8.45
CA LYS A 389 -5.30 19.26 -9.13
C LYS A 389 -4.38 19.83 -10.20
N SER A 390 -3.25 19.15 -10.43
CA SER A 390 -2.28 19.51 -11.46
C SER A 390 -2.43 18.61 -12.69
N THR A 391 -2.10 19.17 -13.86
CA THR A 391 -1.87 18.40 -15.10
C THR A 391 -0.38 18.15 -15.35
N THR A 392 0.50 18.55 -14.42
CA THR A 392 1.96 18.45 -14.58
C THR A 392 2.41 16.99 -14.58
N ALA A 393 3.19 16.60 -15.58
CA ALA A 393 3.75 15.25 -15.67
C ALA A 393 4.64 14.92 -14.44
N HIS A 394 4.52 13.68 -13.94
CA HIS A 394 5.17 13.23 -12.71
C HIS A 394 6.70 13.47 -12.66
N HIS A 395 7.39 13.33 -13.80
CA HIS A 395 8.84 13.56 -13.88
C HIS A 395 9.26 15.02 -13.61
N ARG A 396 8.33 15.98 -13.68
CA ARG A 396 8.59 17.41 -13.42
C ARG A 396 8.25 17.83 -11.99
N TRP A 397 7.60 16.99 -11.19
CA TRP A 397 7.02 17.35 -9.90
C TRP A 397 8.01 17.94 -8.91
N GLU A 398 9.17 17.31 -8.73
CA GLU A 398 10.16 17.79 -7.77
C GLU A 398 10.78 19.13 -8.21
N ALA A 399 10.99 19.29 -9.52
CA ALA A 399 11.48 20.55 -10.08
C ALA A 399 10.44 21.67 -9.96
N THR A 400 9.17 21.39 -10.23
CA THR A 400 8.08 22.39 -10.09
C THR A 400 7.77 22.70 -8.63
N ARG A 401 7.91 21.72 -7.71
CA ARG A 401 7.81 21.93 -6.27
C ARG A 401 8.90 22.87 -5.77
N ALA A 402 10.16 22.56 -6.11
CA ALA A 402 11.28 23.40 -5.72
C ALA A 402 11.12 24.83 -6.25
N ALA A 403 10.63 25.00 -7.48
CA ALA A 403 10.36 26.31 -8.07
C ALA A 403 9.16 27.04 -7.44
N SER A 404 8.16 26.32 -6.91
CA SER A 404 6.98 26.92 -6.29
C SER A 404 7.28 27.50 -4.90
N GLY A 405 8.32 26.97 -4.24
CA GLY A 405 8.70 27.25 -2.87
C GLY A 405 7.96 26.41 -1.83
N TRP A 406 7.22 25.38 -2.25
CA TRP A 406 6.59 24.41 -1.33
C TRP A 406 7.65 23.50 -0.72
N PRO A 407 7.75 23.30 0.60
CA PRO A 407 8.80 22.49 1.22
C PRO A 407 8.60 20.99 0.94
N ARG A 408 9.69 20.22 0.96
CA ARG A 408 9.62 18.77 0.70
C ARG A 408 8.93 18.06 1.86
N GLY A 409 7.92 17.25 1.56
CA GLY A 409 7.07 16.58 2.56
C GLY A 409 6.00 17.49 3.19
N GLY A 410 5.84 18.72 2.67
CA GLY A 410 4.87 19.68 3.15
C GLY A 410 3.43 19.25 2.86
N ARG A 411 2.58 19.27 3.87
CA ARG A 411 1.22 18.71 3.85
C ARG A 411 0.16 19.80 3.81
N HIS A 412 -0.65 19.87 2.75
CA HIS A 412 -1.69 20.92 2.63
C HIS A 412 -2.84 20.72 3.63
N GLU A 413 -3.04 19.48 4.12
CA GLU A 413 -4.06 19.19 5.14
C GLU A 413 -3.84 19.94 6.47
N ASP A 414 -2.59 20.28 6.79
CA ASP A 414 -2.26 21.07 7.98
C ASP A 414 -2.74 22.51 7.81
N LEU A 415 -2.50 23.11 6.63
CA LEU A 415 -3.03 24.44 6.30
C LEU A 415 -4.56 24.44 6.24
N SER A 416 -5.17 23.38 5.69
CA SER A 416 -6.63 23.20 5.71
C SER A 416 -7.18 23.22 7.13
N ALA A 417 -6.57 22.45 8.03
CA ALA A 417 -6.99 22.37 9.43
C ALA A 417 -6.86 23.71 10.16
N ARG A 418 -5.80 24.47 9.91
CA ARG A 418 -5.61 25.81 10.48
C ARG A 418 -6.69 26.79 10.02
N LEU A 419 -6.99 26.83 8.72
CA LEU A 419 -8.06 27.66 8.17
C LEU A 419 -9.43 27.30 8.75
N VAL A 420 -9.70 26.00 8.90
CA VAL A 420 -10.95 25.52 9.53
C VAL A 420 -11.03 25.96 10.99
N ARG A 421 -9.93 25.90 11.76
CA ARG A 421 -9.91 26.39 13.14
C ARG A 421 -10.17 27.89 13.23
N GLU A 422 -9.58 28.67 12.34
CA GLU A 422 -9.80 30.12 12.23
C GLU A 422 -11.26 30.45 11.86
N TRP A 423 -11.88 29.64 11.00
CA TRP A 423 -13.29 29.75 10.67
C TRP A 423 -14.19 29.40 11.86
N LEU A 424 -13.89 28.32 12.58
CA LEU A 424 -14.62 27.88 13.77
C LEU A 424 -14.52 28.88 14.93
N ALA A 425 -13.38 29.57 15.07
CA ALA A 425 -13.20 30.63 16.05
C ALA A 425 -14.11 31.84 15.76
N ARG A 426 -14.33 32.16 14.48
CA ARG A 426 -15.24 33.21 14.03
C ARG A 426 -16.71 32.77 13.99
N ASN A 427 -16.98 31.46 13.97
CA ASN A 427 -18.32 30.86 13.89
C ASN A 427 -18.57 29.85 15.03
N PRO A 428 -18.50 30.26 16.32
CA PRO A 428 -18.57 29.33 17.44
C PRO A 428 -19.95 28.66 17.59
N SER A 429 -20.99 29.21 16.97
CA SER A 429 -22.35 28.67 16.97
C SER A 429 -22.61 27.62 15.90
N TRP A 430 -21.65 27.32 15.01
CA TRP A 430 -21.83 26.34 13.94
C TRP A 430 -22.16 24.95 14.49
N SER A 431 -21.47 24.52 15.57
CA SER A 431 -21.77 23.27 16.26
C SER A 431 -21.19 23.25 17.68
N ASP A 432 -21.47 22.19 18.43
CA ASP A 432 -20.88 21.96 19.76
C ASP A 432 -19.35 21.72 19.68
N SER A 433 -18.68 21.61 20.82
CA SER A 433 -17.22 21.41 20.85
C SER A 433 -16.77 20.06 20.28
N GLU A 434 -17.58 19.02 20.42
CA GLU A 434 -17.25 17.66 19.97
C GLU A 434 -17.24 17.59 18.43
N HIS A 435 -18.30 18.10 17.79
CA HIS A 435 -18.40 18.14 16.33
C HIS A 435 -17.40 19.11 15.69
N ARG A 436 -17.02 20.19 16.38
CA ARG A 436 -15.93 21.08 15.97
C ARG A 436 -14.57 20.39 15.98
N ASP A 437 -14.28 19.65 17.05
CA ASP A 437 -13.07 18.82 17.14
C ASP A 437 -13.10 17.73 16.05
N LEU A 438 -14.24 17.09 15.81
CA LEU A 438 -14.39 16.09 14.74
C LEU A 438 -14.13 16.68 13.35
N LEU A 439 -14.69 17.86 13.04
CA LEU A 439 -14.48 18.52 11.75
C LEU A 439 -12.99 18.77 11.49
N VAL A 440 -12.27 19.38 12.45
CA VAL A 440 -10.84 19.65 12.30
C VAL A 440 -10.05 18.36 12.13
N HIS A 441 -10.40 17.32 12.89
CA HIS A 441 -9.73 16.03 12.79
C HIS A 441 -9.95 15.32 11.45
N LEU A 442 -11.17 15.33 10.90
CA LEU A 442 -11.43 14.72 9.59
C LEU A 442 -10.72 15.48 8.46
N VAL A 443 -10.61 16.81 8.57
CA VAL A 443 -9.86 17.63 7.62
C VAL A 443 -8.37 17.34 7.68
N ILE A 444 -7.76 17.29 8.87
CA ILE A 444 -6.30 17.06 8.98
C ILE A 444 -5.88 15.61 8.70
N SER A 445 -6.79 14.64 8.80
CA SER A 445 -6.49 13.21 8.65
C SER A 445 -6.86 12.61 7.30
N HIS A 446 -7.30 13.44 6.34
CA HIS A 446 -7.80 12.93 5.06
C HIS A 446 -6.73 12.19 4.23
N HIS A 447 -5.44 12.50 4.40
CA HIS A 447 -4.32 11.74 3.81
C HIS A 447 -3.73 10.66 4.72
N GLY A 448 -4.39 10.35 5.84
CA GLY A 448 -3.95 9.33 6.80
C GLY A 448 -2.97 9.81 7.88
N ASN A 449 -2.53 11.08 7.85
CA ASN A 449 -1.75 11.71 8.92
C ASN A 449 -2.66 12.24 10.05
N GLY A 450 -2.10 12.97 11.01
CA GLY A 450 -2.88 13.59 12.08
C GLY A 450 -3.32 12.60 13.18
N ARG A 451 -2.73 11.40 13.21
CA ARG A 451 -3.02 10.31 14.16
C ARG A 451 -1.77 9.91 14.98
N PRO A 452 -1.30 10.71 15.94
CA PRO A 452 -1.94 11.91 16.48
C PRO A 452 -1.40 13.23 15.92
N LEU A 453 -0.43 13.22 15.00
CA LEU A 453 0.22 14.43 14.50
C LEU A 453 0.44 14.38 13.00
N VAL A 454 0.55 15.55 12.39
CA VAL A 454 1.21 15.74 11.09
C VAL A 454 2.65 16.11 11.39
N THR A 455 3.61 15.48 10.72
CA THR A 455 5.04 15.76 10.92
C THR A 455 5.34 17.18 10.46
N PRO A 456 5.85 18.07 11.34
CA PRO A 456 6.25 19.41 10.93
C PRO A 456 7.41 19.35 9.95
N VAL A 457 7.41 20.27 8.98
CA VAL A 457 8.45 20.35 7.95
C VAL A 457 9.17 21.69 8.07
N ASP A 458 10.49 21.66 7.92
CA ASP A 458 11.30 22.88 7.86
C ASP A 458 10.90 23.69 6.62
N ASP A 459 10.22 24.81 6.86
CA ASP A 459 9.63 25.70 5.85
C ASP A 459 10.09 27.14 6.13
N GLY A 460 9.84 27.63 7.35
CA GLY A 460 10.39 28.90 7.83
C GLY A 460 9.84 30.12 7.08
N THR A 461 8.74 29.95 6.35
CA THR A 461 8.06 31.04 5.63
C THR A 461 7.38 32.00 6.60
N ALA A 462 7.38 33.28 6.26
CA ALA A 462 6.56 34.29 6.96
C ALA A 462 5.18 34.51 6.28
N ALA A 463 4.85 33.73 5.24
CA ALA A 463 3.63 33.87 4.48
C ALA A 463 2.38 33.48 5.30
N GLN A 464 1.24 33.95 4.80
CA GLN A 464 -0.08 33.58 5.30
C GLN A 464 -0.83 32.85 4.20
N VAL A 465 -1.70 31.91 4.59
CA VAL A 465 -2.67 31.28 3.70
C VAL A 465 -4.05 31.85 4.04
N SER A 466 -4.84 32.18 3.01
CA SER A 466 -6.16 32.77 3.17
C SER A 466 -7.22 32.05 2.34
N ALA A 467 -8.44 31.98 2.86
CA ALA A 467 -9.59 31.44 2.14
C ALA A 467 -10.90 32.10 2.58
N VAL A 468 -11.96 31.93 1.79
CA VAL A 468 -13.31 32.39 2.14
C VAL A 468 -14.20 31.17 2.39
N VAL A 469 -14.68 31.01 3.63
CA VAL A 469 -15.56 29.91 4.03
C VAL A 469 -16.90 30.48 4.48
N ASP A 470 -17.98 30.12 3.81
CA ASP A 470 -19.34 30.65 4.06
C ASP A 470 -19.39 32.20 4.10
N GLY A 471 -18.63 32.85 3.20
CA GLY A 471 -18.53 34.31 3.13
C GLY A 471 -17.65 34.95 4.21
N VAL A 472 -17.02 34.15 5.08
CA VAL A 472 -16.09 34.61 6.11
C VAL A 472 -14.66 34.48 5.59
N HIS A 473 -13.93 35.59 5.50
CA HIS A 473 -12.50 35.57 5.20
C HIS A 473 -11.71 35.08 6.43
N VAL A 474 -10.91 34.03 6.23
CA VAL A 474 -10.03 33.44 7.24
C VAL A 474 -8.60 33.43 6.73
N GLU A 475 -7.67 33.63 7.65
CA GLU A 475 -6.24 33.72 7.36
C GLU A 475 -5.48 33.02 8.49
N ALA A 476 -4.46 32.25 8.13
CA ALA A 476 -3.62 31.51 9.07
C ALA A 476 -2.15 31.50 8.62
N PRO A 477 -1.19 31.34 9.55
CA PRO A 477 0.21 31.19 9.20
C PRO A 477 0.43 30.00 8.26
N ALA A 478 1.18 30.22 7.19
CA ALA A 478 1.47 29.21 6.17
C ALA A 478 2.71 28.34 6.48
N ASP A 479 3.41 28.63 7.59
CA ASP A 479 4.61 27.92 8.00
C ASP A 479 4.32 26.49 8.45
N LEU A 480 4.75 25.51 7.65
CA LEU A 480 4.57 24.08 7.91
C LEU A 480 5.47 23.55 9.04
N ALA A 481 6.35 24.38 9.61
CA ALA A 481 7.09 24.04 10.82
C ALA A 481 6.22 24.15 12.10
N LEU A 482 5.06 24.83 12.03
CA LEU A 482 4.18 25.04 13.18
C LEU A 482 3.31 23.81 13.47
N ALA A 483 3.63 23.05 14.51
CA ALA A 483 2.83 21.89 14.90
C ALA A 483 1.47 22.28 15.54
N ASP A 484 0.39 21.57 15.20
CA ASP A 484 -0.86 21.60 15.96
C ASP A 484 -0.75 20.74 17.24
N TRP A 485 -0.28 21.37 18.32
CA TRP A 485 -0.17 20.72 19.64
C TRP A 485 -1.51 20.34 20.28
N ASP A 486 -2.64 20.83 19.76
CA ASP A 486 -3.98 20.40 20.20
C ASP A 486 -4.44 19.10 19.53
N GLN A 487 -3.89 18.75 18.35
CA GLN A 487 -4.31 17.57 17.59
C GLN A 487 -4.20 16.26 18.38
N PRO A 488 -3.15 15.98 19.18
CA PRO A 488 -3.09 14.75 19.97
C PRO A 488 -4.22 14.62 20.99
N ARG A 489 -4.56 15.73 21.66
CA ARG A 489 -5.68 15.78 22.60
C ARG A 489 -7.01 15.61 21.89
N ARG A 490 -7.18 16.22 20.71
CA ARG A 490 -8.35 16.09 19.84
C ARG A 490 -8.54 14.65 19.40
N PHE A 491 -7.51 14.03 18.84
CA PHE A 491 -7.52 12.63 18.39
C PHE A 491 -7.88 11.68 19.53
N ARG A 492 -7.27 11.86 20.72
CA ARG A 492 -7.61 11.06 21.90
C ARG A 492 -9.09 11.18 22.28
N LYS A 493 -9.61 12.40 22.40
CA LYS A 493 -11.02 12.64 22.77
C LYS A 493 -12.00 12.02 21.77
N LEU A 494 -11.71 12.13 20.48
CA LEU A 494 -12.55 11.55 19.43
C LEU A 494 -12.50 10.02 19.45
N ASN A 495 -11.35 9.41 19.75
CA ASN A 495 -11.27 7.97 19.98
C ASN A 495 -12.03 7.53 21.24
N GLU A 496 -11.96 8.30 22.33
CA GLU A 496 -12.75 8.04 23.54
C GLU A 496 -14.26 8.14 23.28
N ARG A 497 -14.67 9.02 22.36
CA ARG A 497 -16.08 9.24 22.00
C ARG A 497 -16.64 8.25 20.99
N TYR A 498 -15.95 8.06 19.86
CA TYR A 498 -16.44 7.27 18.72
C TYR A 498 -15.83 5.86 18.66
N GLY A 499 -14.81 5.58 19.47
CA GLY A 499 -13.99 4.39 19.37
C GLY A 499 -13.05 4.43 18.14
N PRO A 500 -12.02 3.57 18.12
CA PRO A 500 -11.05 3.53 17.02
C PRO A 500 -11.72 3.19 15.67
N TRP A 501 -12.70 2.29 15.67
CA TRP A 501 -13.41 1.88 14.45
C TRP A 501 -14.43 2.90 13.97
N GLY A 502 -15.12 3.58 14.90
CA GLY A 502 -16.08 4.62 14.54
C GLY A 502 -15.38 5.85 13.95
N LEU A 503 -14.26 6.26 14.54
CA LEU A 503 -13.45 7.35 13.99
C LEU A 503 -12.85 6.97 12.63
N ALA A 504 -12.30 5.75 12.50
CA ALA A 504 -11.79 5.24 11.22
C ALA A 504 -12.86 5.20 10.13
N LEU A 505 -14.10 4.85 10.47
CA LEU A 505 -15.23 4.88 9.53
C LEU A 505 -15.51 6.31 9.05
N LEU A 506 -15.54 7.30 9.95
CA LEU A 506 -15.80 8.70 9.60
C LEU A 506 -14.69 9.27 8.70
N GLU A 507 -13.43 8.93 8.99
CA GLU A 507 -12.28 9.29 8.14
C GLU A 507 -12.40 8.62 6.76
N ALA A 508 -12.77 7.33 6.72
CA ALA A 508 -12.94 6.59 5.47
C ALA A 508 -14.05 7.18 4.58
N ILE A 509 -15.13 7.71 5.14
CA ILE A 509 -16.20 8.36 4.38
C ILE A 509 -15.66 9.55 3.58
N VAL A 510 -14.88 10.42 4.23
CA VAL A 510 -14.29 11.61 3.59
C VAL A 510 -13.30 11.19 2.50
N ARG A 511 -12.44 10.22 2.81
CA ARG A 511 -11.45 9.68 1.85
C ARG A 511 -12.10 9.06 0.62
N LEU A 512 -13.10 8.19 0.82
CA LEU A 512 -13.83 7.55 -0.27
C LEU A 512 -14.62 8.55 -1.12
N ALA A 513 -15.16 9.59 -0.49
CA ALA A 513 -15.84 10.67 -1.19
C ALA A 513 -14.88 11.42 -2.12
N ASP A 514 -13.69 11.79 -1.64
CA ASP A 514 -12.67 12.45 -2.45
C ASP A 514 -12.22 11.56 -3.60
N TRP A 515 -11.89 10.30 -3.34
CA TRP A 515 -11.50 9.35 -4.38
C TRP A 515 -12.56 9.19 -5.47
N ARG A 516 -13.83 9.08 -5.08
CA ARG A 516 -14.94 8.88 -6.02
C ARG A 516 -15.19 10.10 -6.91
N VAL A 517 -15.17 11.29 -6.33
CA VAL A 517 -15.26 12.54 -7.10
C VAL A 517 -14.04 12.70 -8.00
N SER A 518 -12.86 12.34 -7.48
CA SER A 518 -11.60 12.40 -8.20
C SER A 518 -11.51 11.44 -9.39
N ALA A 519 -12.26 10.33 -9.36
CA ALA A 519 -12.37 9.37 -10.46
C ALA A 519 -13.36 9.78 -11.57
N GLY A 520 -13.99 10.96 -11.49
CA GLY A 520 -14.94 11.44 -12.50
C GLY A 520 -16.32 10.79 -12.42
N ALA A 521 -16.62 10.06 -11.36
CA ALA A 521 -17.95 9.49 -11.13
C ALA A 521 -18.92 10.60 -10.70
N GLY A 522 -19.47 11.33 -11.68
CA GLY A 522 -20.54 12.30 -11.47
C GLY A 522 -21.71 11.69 -10.71
N VAL A 523 -22.36 12.51 -9.86
CA VAL A 523 -23.52 12.14 -9.05
C VAL A 523 -24.69 11.77 -9.97
N THR A 524 -24.75 10.52 -10.38
CA THR A 524 -25.99 9.94 -10.91
C THR A 524 -26.88 9.66 -9.71
N ARG A 525 -27.88 10.53 -9.50
CA ARG A 525 -29.07 10.19 -8.71
C ARG A 525 -29.76 9.01 -9.39
N GLY A 526 -29.31 7.81 -9.08
CA GLY A 526 -30.03 6.59 -9.41
C GLY A 526 -31.39 6.66 -8.74
N ALA A 527 -32.44 6.78 -9.55
CA ALA A 527 -33.81 6.67 -9.10
C ALA A 527 -33.99 5.37 -8.31
N ALA A 528 -34.70 5.48 -7.18
CA ALA A 528 -35.07 4.35 -6.34
C ALA A 528 -35.69 3.22 -7.18
N ARG A 529 -35.22 1.99 -6.93
CA ARG A 529 -36.00 0.77 -7.11
C ARG A 529 -36.07 0.05 -5.78
#